data_AF-A0A7W4VI70-F1
#
_entry.id   AF-A0A7W4VI70-F1
#
_cell.length_a   1.000
_cell.length_b   1.000
_cell.length_c   1.000
_cell.angle_alpha   90.00
_cell.angle_beta   90.00
_cell.angle_gamma   90.00
#
_symmetry.space_group_name_H-M   'P 1'
#
loop_
_entity.id
_entity.type
_entity.pdbx_description
1 polymer ?
#
loop_
_entity_poly.entity_id
_entity_poly.type
_entity_poly.pdbx_seq_one_letter_code
_entity_poly.pdbx_strand_id
1 'polypeptide(L)'
;MTDPREIEGSPERAADRGRAEDLGFSMDPRPSLGNVDVVRGLVSEFGSAIVGVRKDYHEDKLTGEQAQERVRELAREYGDIILGRSEKYFALPWNDPSRLGRRIKLVVPAAEGVSDPGELLFVTIGTSLMAIGKAHEEERLSDADAERHTKDMLEDTASLILGHR
;
A
#
# COMPACT_ATOMS: atom_id res chain seq x y z
N MET A 1 -58.02 15.41 -22.81
CA MET A 1 -57.92 14.87 -21.44
C MET A 1 -57.25 13.52 -21.58
N THR A 2 -55.94 13.47 -21.36
CA THR A 2 -55.10 12.28 -21.59
C THR A 2 -55.00 11.51 -20.28
N ASP A 3 -55.19 10.20 -20.33
CA ASP A 3 -55.29 9.30 -19.18
C ASP A 3 -53.97 9.27 -18.38
N PRO A 4 -53.99 9.51 -17.06
CA PRO A 4 -52.79 9.52 -16.23
C PRO A 4 -52.13 8.14 -16.01
N ARG A 5 -52.67 7.06 -16.60
CA ARG A 5 -52.16 5.69 -16.42
C ARG A 5 -51.22 5.18 -17.52
N GLU A 6 -50.96 5.96 -18.58
CA GLU A 6 -50.00 5.58 -19.64
C GLU A 6 -48.55 6.00 -19.34
N ILE A 7 -48.29 6.68 -18.22
CA ILE A 7 -46.97 7.25 -17.87
C ILE A 7 -46.21 6.40 -16.84
N GLU A 8 -46.54 5.10 -16.72
CA GLU A 8 -45.88 4.19 -15.77
C GLU A 8 -44.78 3.33 -16.43
N GLY A 9 -44.50 3.54 -17.71
CA GLY A 9 -43.56 2.73 -18.49
C GLY A 9 -42.57 3.51 -19.36
N SER A 10 -42.36 4.81 -19.14
CA SER A 10 -41.47 5.61 -19.99
C SER A 10 -40.00 5.20 -19.82
N PRO A 11 -39.24 4.97 -20.90
CA PRO A 11 -37.80 4.67 -20.88
C PRO A 11 -36.96 5.70 -20.10
N GLU A 12 -37.47 6.93 -20.01
CA GLU A 12 -36.85 8.06 -19.32
C GLU A 12 -36.68 7.83 -17.81
N ARG A 13 -37.56 7.08 -17.13
CA ARG A 13 -37.38 6.71 -15.70
C ARG A 13 -36.52 5.45 -15.50
N ALA A 14 -36.29 4.65 -16.53
CA ALA A 14 -35.33 3.54 -16.46
C ALA A 14 -33.89 4.06 -16.58
N ALA A 15 -33.67 5.10 -17.39
CA ALA A 15 -32.40 5.82 -17.47
C ALA A 15 -32.04 6.55 -16.17
N ASP A 16 -33.03 7.04 -15.43
CA ASP A 16 -32.80 7.80 -14.18
C ASP A 16 -32.43 6.91 -12.98
N ARG A 17 -32.71 5.60 -13.04
CA ARG A 17 -32.32 4.62 -12.01
C ARG A 17 -30.90 4.08 -12.16
N GLY A 18 -30.13 4.57 -13.14
CA GLY A 18 -28.84 4.03 -13.53
C GLY A 18 -27.69 5.03 -13.55
N ARG A 19 -27.85 6.23 -12.98
CA ARG A 19 -26.70 7.12 -12.81
C ARG A 19 -25.82 6.56 -11.71
N ALA A 20 -24.57 6.23 -12.05
CA ALA A 20 -23.55 5.70 -11.14
C ALA A 20 -23.37 6.53 -9.86
N GLU A 21 -23.82 7.79 -9.88
CA GLU A 21 -23.88 8.73 -8.76
C GLU A 21 -24.79 8.28 -7.61
N ASP A 22 -25.91 7.59 -7.90
CA ASP A 22 -26.87 7.11 -6.87
C ASP A 22 -26.46 5.77 -6.22
N LEU A 23 -25.46 5.09 -6.77
CA LEU A 23 -24.95 3.82 -6.26
C LEU A 23 -23.74 3.99 -5.33
N GLY A 24 -23.32 5.23 -5.04
CA GLY A 24 -22.22 5.53 -4.12
C GLY A 24 -20.83 5.13 -4.67
N PHE A 25 -20.72 4.89 -5.97
CA PHE A 25 -19.40 4.72 -6.59
C PHE A 25 -18.72 6.08 -6.68
N SER A 26 -17.66 6.24 -5.88
CA SER A 26 -16.79 7.42 -5.96
C SER A 26 -16.23 7.54 -7.38
N MET A 27 -16.63 8.58 -8.12
CA MET A 27 -16.06 8.96 -9.42
C MET A 27 -14.70 9.67 -9.27
N ASP A 28 -13.94 9.33 -8.22
CA ASP A 28 -12.59 9.87 -8.06
C ASP A 28 -11.67 9.23 -9.12
N PRO A 29 -11.03 10.02 -10.00
CA PRO A 29 -10.17 9.49 -11.04
C PRO A 29 -8.85 8.93 -10.48
N ARG A 30 -8.54 9.14 -9.20
CA ARG A 30 -7.30 8.68 -8.57
C ARG A 30 -7.36 7.18 -8.28
N PRO A 31 -6.22 6.48 -8.32
CA PRO A 31 -6.15 5.08 -7.90
C PRO A 31 -6.62 4.93 -6.44
N SER A 32 -7.55 4.01 -6.21
CA SER A 32 -8.14 3.77 -4.90
C SER A 32 -7.26 2.87 -4.02
N LEU A 33 -7.04 3.27 -2.77
CA LEU A 33 -6.36 2.45 -1.77
C LEU A 33 -7.21 1.29 -1.23
N GLY A 34 -8.48 1.21 -1.64
CA GLY A 34 -9.31 0.01 -1.45
C GLY A 34 -9.16 -1.03 -2.55
N ASN A 35 -8.47 -0.70 -3.65
CA ASN A 35 -8.23 -1.63 -4.74
C ASN A 35 -7.00 -2.49 -4.42
N VAL A 36 -7.19 -3.81 -4.48
CA VAL A 36 -6.16 -4.82 -4.19
C VAL A 36 -4.93 -4.66 -5.07
N ASP A 37 -5.11 -4.40 -6.37
CA ASP A 37 -4.01 -4.31 -7.33
C ASP A 37 -3.19 -3.03 -7.11
N VAL A 38 -3.85 -1.92 -6.74
CA VAL A 38 -3.17 -0.67 -6.38
C VAL A 38 -2.29 -0.86 -5.15
N VAL A 39 -2.84 -1.48 -4.08
CA VAL A 39 -2.08 -1.71 -2.85
C VAL A 39 -0.92 -2.70 -3.08
N ARG A 40 -1.15 -3.78 -3.81
CA ARG A 40 -0.09 -4.73 -4.18
C ARG A 40 1.00 -4.08 -5.04
N GLY A 41 0.61 -3.22 -5.97
CA GLY A 41 1.52 -2.41 -6.78
C GLY A 41 2.42 -1.55 -5.89
N LEU A 42 1.83 -0.75 -5.00
CA LEU A 42 2.56 0.10 -4.07
C LEU A 42 3.56 -0.67 -3.20
N VAL A 43 3.15 -1.80 -2.63
CA VAL A 43 4.03 -2.63 -1.79
C VAL A 43 5.17 -3.24 -2.61
N SER A 44 4.90 -3.67 -3.84
CA SER A 44 5.90 -4.23 -4.75
C SER A 44 6.89 -3.17 -5.26
N GLU A 45 6.40 -1.96 -5.56
CA GLU A 45 7.23 -0.81 -5.93
C GLU A 45 8.17 -0.41 -4.80
N PHE A 46 7.66 -0.35 -3.56
CA PHE A 46 8.50 -0.13 -2.38
C PHE A 46 9.58 -1.21 -2.26
N GLY A 47 9.21 -2.49 -2.37
CA GLY A 47 10.17 -3.59 -2.32
C GLY A 47 11.26 -3.47 -3.39
N SER A 48 10.88 -3.10 -4.61
CA SER A 48 11.82 -2.84 -5.71
C SER A 48 12.74 -1.66 -5.42
N ALA A 49 12.23 -0.59 -4.81
CA ALA A 49 13.03 0.56 -4.40
C ALA A 49 14.07 0.19 -3.34
N ILE A 50 13.72 -0.68 -2.37
CA ILE A 50 14.65 -1.18 -1.35
C ILE A 50 15.78 -2.01 -1.98
N VAL A 51 15.46 -2.86 -2.96
CA VAL A 51 16.48 -3.59 -3.74
C VAL A 51 17.39 -2.61 -4.47
N GLY A 52 16.84 -1.54 -5.04
CA GLY A 52 17.61 -0.45 -5.65
C GLY A 52 18.59 0.21 -4.67
N VAL A 53 18.13 0.56 -3.46
CA VAL A 53 19.00 1.14 -2.41
C VAL A 53 20.13 0.18 -2.04
N ARG A 54 19.82 -1.11 -1.87
CA ARG A 54 20.82 -2.14 -1.56
C ARG A 54 21.86 -2.26 -2.68
N LYS A 55 21.41 -2.27 -3.94
CA LYS A 55 22.30 -2.29 -5.11
C LYS A 55 23.25 -1.09 -5.12
N ASP A 56 22.71 0.12 -4.95
CA ASP A 56 23.53 1.34 -4.97
C ASP A 56 24.53 1.39 -3.80
N TYR A 57 24.18 0.81 -2.65
CA TYR A 57 25.13 0.60 -1.55
C TYR A 57 26.27 -0.37 -1.92
N HIS A 58 25.96 -1.51 -2.55
CA HIS A 58 26.99 -2.48 -2.98
C HIS A 58 27.87 -1.97 -4.12
N GLU A 59 27.36 -1.05 -4.94
CA GLU A 59 28.12 -0.39 -6.02
C GLU A 59 28.90 0.84 -5.53
N ASP A 60 29.05 1.02 -4.20
CA ASP A 60 29.72 2.16 -3.55
C ASP A 60 29.18 3.54 -3.96
N LYS A 61 27.93 3.61 -4.45
CA LYS A 61 27.26 4.87 -4.79
C LYS A 61 26.63 5.54 -3.57
N LEU A 62 26.36 4.76 -2.52
CA LEU A 62 25.82 5.22 -1.25
C LEU A 62 26.70 4.73 -0.10
N THR A 63 26.93 5.58 0.91
CA THR A 63 27.44 5.12 2.20
C THR A 63 26.37 4.35 2.98
N GLY A 64 26.76 3.68 4.06
CA GLY A 64 25.82 3.02 4.96
C GLY A 64 24.80 3.99 5.56
N GLU A 65 25.21 5.19 5.97
CA GLU A 65 24.27 6.20 6.48
C GLU A 65 23.30 6.68 5.39
N GLN A 66 23.80 6.94 4.18
CA GLN A 66 22.96 7.38 3.05
C GLN A 66 21.93 6.32 2.66
N ALA A 67 22.32 5.05 2.65
CA ALA A 67 21.40 3.94 2.40
C ALA A 67 20.29 3.87 3.47
N GLN A 68 20.65 4.01 4.75
CA GLN A 68 19.67 4.03 5.85
C GLN A 68 18.71 5.22 5.75
N GLU A 69 19.23 6.41 5.45
CA GLU A 69 18.42 7.61 5.23
C GLU A 69 17.46 7.42 4.07
N ARG A 70 17.94 6.87 2.94
CA ARG A 70 17.11 6.60 1.77
C ARG A 70 15.99 5.60 2.05
N VAL A 71 16.24 4.55 2.84
CA VAL A 71 15.19 3.62 3.30
C VAL A 71 14.14 4.35 4.13
N ARG A 72 14.54 5.22 5.05
CA ARG A 72 13.60 5.99 5.88
C ARG A 72 12.79 6.99 5.08
N GLU A 73 13.37 7.62 4.07
CA GLU A 73 12.63 8.49 3.14
C GLU A 73 11.55 7.71 2.38
N LEU A 74 11.92 6.57 1.78
CA LEU A 74 10.98 5.70 1.09
C LEU A 74 9.88 5.22 2.05
N ALA A 75 10.23 4.84 3.26
CA ALA A 75 9.25 4.37 4.24
C ALA A 75 8.27 5.46 4.65
N ARG A 76 8.72 6.71 4.82
CA ARG A 76 7.85 7.86 5.06
C ARG A 76 6.93 8.13 3.87
N GLU A 77 7.47 8.16 2.65
CA GLU A 77 6.70 8.40 1.44
C GLU A 77 5.57 7.38 1.25
N TYR A 78 5.90 6.09 1.29
CA TYR A 78 4.91 5.03 1.12
C TYR A 78 3.97 4.92 2.33
N GLY A 79 4.47 5.21 3.54
CA GLY A 79 3.66 5.34 4.75
C GLY A 79 2.58 6.42 4.63
N ASP A 80 2.93 7.59 4.12
CA ASP A 80 1.99 8.68 3.87
C ASP A 80 0.97 8.33 2.79
N ILE A 81 1.37 7.60 1.75
CA ILE A 81 0.45 7.09 0.73
C ILE A 81 -0.60 6.17 1.36
N ILE A 82 -0.20 5.10 2.06
CA ILE A 82 -1.17 4.12 2.58
C ILE A 82 -2.07 4.68 3.68
N LEU A 83 -1.62 5.73 4.37
CA LEU A 83 -2.37 6.43 5.40
C LEU A 83 -3.26 7.55 4.84
N GLY A 84 -3.40 7.61 3.52
CA GLY A 84 -4.29 8.54 2.83
C GLY A 84 -3.86 10.00 2.89
N ARG A 85 -2.58 10.27 3.20
CA ARG A 85 -2.03 11.64 3.27
C ARG A 85 -1.52 12.13 1.91
N SER A 86 -1.39 11.24 0.94
CA SER A 86 -1.01 11.57 -0.43
C SER A 86 -2.23 11.94 -1.28
N GLU A 87 -2.24 13.15 -1.83
CA GLU A 87 -3.31 13.62 -2.73
C GLU A 87 -3.41 12.83 -4.04
N LYS A 88 -2.38 12.04 -4.39
CA LYS A 88 -2.32 11.22 -5.60
C LYS A 88 -3.27 10.02 -5.57
N TYR A 89 -3.74 9.62 -4.40
CA TYR A 89 -4.54 8.41 -4.19
C TYR A 89 -5.89 8.73 -3.58
N PHE A 90 -6.90 7.95 -3.93
CA PHE A 90 -8.19 8.00 -3.27
C PHE A 90 -8.16 7.11 -2.02
N ALA A 91 -8.16 7.75 -0.85
CA ALA A 91 -8.13 7.07 0.43
C ALA A 91 -9.55 6.73 0.92
N LEU A 92 -9.72 5.53 1.50
CA LEU A 92 -10.94 5.15 2.18
C LEU A 92 -10.86 5.52 3.67
N PRO A 93 -11.99 5.56 4.40
CA PRO A 93 -11.98 5.78 5.85
C PRO A 93 -11.08 4.79 6.62
N TRP A 94 -10.84 3.60 6.08
CA TRP A 94 -9.91 2.62 6.64
C TRP A 94 -8.46 3.12 6.68
N ASN A 95 -8.01 3.86 5.66
CA ASN A 95 -6.64 4.36 5.54
C ASN A 95 -6.28 5.42 6.59
N ASP A 96 -7.25 5.92 7.35
CA ASP A 96 -7.00 6.93 8.37
C ASP A 96 -6.00 6.45 9.46
N PRO A 97 -5.08 7.31 9.95
CA PRO A 97 -4.14 6.97 11.02
C PRO A 97 -4.80 6.42 12.30
N SER A 98 -6.02 6.82 12.62
CA SER A 98 -6.77 6.31 13.78
C SER A 98 -7.28 4.87 13.60
N ARG A 99 -7.37 4.37 12.36
CA ARG A 99 -7.83 3.03 12.02
C ARG A 99 -6.69 2.13 11.58
N LEU A 100 -6.22 2.26 10.34
CA LEU A 100 -5.10 1.47 9.81
C LEU A 100 -3.83 1.73 10.64
N GLY A 101 -3.55 2.99 10.99
CA GLY A 101 -2.37 3.32 11.80
C GLY A 101 -2.39 2.65 13.19
N ARG A 102 -3.57 2.55 13.83
CA ARG A 102 -3.73 1.78 15.07
C ARG A 102 -3.53 0.28 14.84
N ARG A 103 -4.08 -0.28 13.76
CA ARG A 103 -3.88 -1.70 13.41
C ARG A 103 -2.41 -2.01 13.20
N ILE A 104 -1.68 -1.16 12.49
CA ILE A 104 -0.23 -1.29 12.27
C ILE A 104 0.52 -1.32 13.60
N LYS A 105 0.26 -0.37 14.51
CA LYS A 105 0.92 -0.32 15.84
C LYS A 105 0.66 -1.54 16.72
N LEU A 106 -0.39 -2.31 16.44
CA LEU A 106 -0.70 -3.54 17.16
C LEU A 106 0.05 -4.76 16.62
N VAL A 107 0.41 -4.77 15.33
CA VAL A 107 0.98 -5.95 14.66
C VAL A 107 2.46 -5.78 14.32
N VAL A 108 2.91 -4.55 14.10
CA VAL A 108 4.30 -4.23 13.77
C VAL A 108 5.05 -3.88 15.05
N PRO A 109 6.18 -4.54 15.35
CA PRO A 109 7.01 -4.19 16.50
C PRO A 109 7.46 -2.74 16.44
N ALA A 110 7.51 -2.07 17.59
CA ALA A 110 8.02 -0.70 17.67
C ALA A 110 9.50 -0.64 17.23
N ALA A 111 9.86 0.40 16.48
CA ALA A 111 11.23 0.70 16.09
C ALA A 111 11.69 1.99 16.76
N GLU A 112 12.94 2.02 17.23
CA GLU A 112 13.50 3.19 17.89
C GLU A 112 13.50 4.40 16.94
N GLY A 113 13.03 5.54 17.44
CA GLY A 113 12.97 6.79 16.67
C GLY A 113 11.84 6.89 15.65
N VAL A 114 10.99 5.86 15.51
CA VAL A 114 9.87 5.86 14.54
C VAL A 114 8.52 5.89 15.27
N SER A 115 7.78 6.99 15.12
CA SER A 115 6.49 7.20 15.80
C SER A 115 5.27 7.15 14.87
N ASP A 116 5.50 7.44 13.58
CA ASP A 116 4.48 7.36 12.56
C ASP A 116 4.21 5.89 12.18
N PRO A 117 2.95 5.43 12.18
CA PRO A 117 2.65 4.04 11.87
C PRO A 117 2.96 3.66 10.41
N GLY A 118 2.79 4.57 9.47
CA GLY A 118 3.08 4.30 8.06
C GLY A 118 4.57 4.09 7.85
N GLU A 119 5.38 5.01 8.39
CA GLU A 119 6.83 4.88 8.41
C GLU A 119 7.26 3.58 9.12
N LEU A 120 6.66 3.27 10.28
CA LEU A 120 6.97 2.06 11.05
C LEU A 120 6.80 0.80 10.20
N LEU A 121 5.65 0.65 9.54
CA LEU A 121 5.37 -0.50 8.68
C LEU A 121 6.46 -0.68 7.61
N PHE A 122 6.74 0.38 6.86
CA PHE A 122 7.65 0.30 5.72
C PHE A 122 9.12 0.21 6.13
N VAL A 123 9.56 0.83 7.23
CA VAL A 123 10.92 0.61 7.78
C VAL A 123 11.10 -0.85 8.18
N THR A 124 10.11 -1.46 8.85
CA THR A 124 10.18 -2.87 9.25
C THR A 124 10.28 -3.80 8.04
N ILE A 125 9.47 -3.57 7.00
CA ILE A 125 9.52 -4.36 5.77
C ILE A 125 10.84 -4.15 5.03
N GLY A 126 11.29 -2.91 4.85
CA GLY A 126 12.55 -2.60 4.18
C GLY A 126 13.75 -3.25 4.87
N THR A 127 13.78 -3.21 6.20
CA THR A 127 14.80 -3.90 7.00
C THR A 127 14.75 -5.41 6.80
N SER A 128 13.55 -5.98 6.75
CA SER A 128 13.37 -7.43 6.57
C SER A 128 13.77 -7.88 5.15
N LEU A 129 13.45 -7.11 4.11
CA LEU A 129 13.91 -7.35 2.75
C LEU A 129 15.43 -7.28 2.62
N MET A 130 16.07 -6.31 3.28
CA MET A 130 17.53 -6.24 3.35
C MET A 130 18.15 -7.45 4.08
N ALA A 131 17.48 -7.95 5.13
CA ALA A 131 17.92 -9.14 5.85
C ALA A 131 17.80 -10.41 4.99
N ILE A 132 16.72 -10.54 4.21
CA ILE A 132 16.54 -11.64 3.23
C ILE A 132 17.64 -11.57 2.17
N GLY A 133 17.86 -10.41 1.55
CA GLY A 133 18.92 -10.23 0.55
C GLY A 133 20.31 -10.58 1.09
N LYS A 134 20.62 -10.15 2.31
CA LYS A 134 21.88 -10.51 2.98
C LYS A 134 22.01 -12.02 3.21
N ALA A 135 20.94 -12.65 3.67
CA ALA A 135 20.96 -14.09 3.93
C ALA A 135 21.07 -14.90 2.64
N HIS A 136 20.50 -14.43 1.54
CA HIS A 136 20.66 -15.01 0.21
C HIS A 136 22.10 -14.88 -0.31
N GLU A 137 22.69 -13.69 -0.23
CA GLU A 137 24.09 -13.44 -0.63
C GLU A 137 25.11 -14.26 0.16
N GLU A 138 24.82 -14.52 1.44
CA GLU A 138 25.65 -15.35 2.31
C GLU A 138 25.35 -16.87 2.17
N GLU A 139 24.59 -17.27 1.14
CA GLU A 139 24.19 -18.66 0.86
C GLU A 139 23.42 -19.34 2.02
N ARG A 140 22.87 -18.54 2.96
CA ARG A 140 22.04 -19.01 4.08
C ARG A 140 20.57 -19.21 3.68
N LEU A 141 20.16 -18.68 2.53
CA LEU A 141 18.86 -18.90 1.91
C LEU A 141 19.05 -19.27 0.43
N SER A 142 18.30 -20.26 -0.05
CA SER A 142 18.23 -20.55 -1.47
C SER A 142 17.45 -19.48 -2.23
N ASP A 143 17.65 -19.37 -3.55
CA ASP A 143 16.86 -18.46 -4.41
C ASP A 143 15.36 -18.67 -4.22
N ALA A 144 14.91 -19.93 -4.22
CA ALA A 144 13.50 -20.29 -4.07
C ALA A 144 12.94 -19.90 -2.69
N ASP A 145 13.76 -20.00 -1.63
CA ASP A 145 13.33 -19.58 -0.29
C ASP A 145 13.31 -18.06 -0.17
N ALA A 146 14.31 -17.36 -0.72
CA ALA A 146 14.36 -15.90 -0.72
C ALA A 146 13.18 -15.30 -1.50
N GLU A 147 12.85 -15.87 -2.67
CA GLU A 147 11.68 -15.49 -3.46
C GLU A 147 10.38 -15.70 -2.66
N ARG A 148 10.21 -16.89 -2.06
CA ARG A 148 9.03 -17.20 -1.25
C ARG A 148 8.89 -16.25 -0.07
N HIS A 149 9.94 -16.04 0.72
CA HIS A 149 9.91 -15.14 1.87
C HIS A 149 9.61 -13.69 1.47
N THR A 150 10.15 -13.24 0.35
CA THR A 150 9.85 -11.91 -0.18
C THR A 150 8.38 -11.81 -0.57
N LYS A 151 7.87 -12.77 -1.34
CA LYS A 151 6.48 -12.77 -1.79
C LYS A 151 5.50 -12.82 -0.61
N ASP A 152 5.70 -13.73 0.33
CA ASP A 152 4.83 -13.89 1.51
C ASP A 152 4.78 -12.58 2.32
N MET A 153 5.93 -11.92 2.50
CA MET A 153 6.01 -10.65 3.23
C MET A 153 5.25 -9.52 2.52
N LEU A 154 5.40 -9.40 1.19
CA LEU A 154 4.69 -8.38 0.41
C LEU A 154 3.17 -8.65 0.39
N GLU A 155 2.75 -9.91 0.30
CA GLU A 155 1.34 -10.29 0.34
C GLU A 155 0.71 -10.07 1.72
N ASP A 156 1.41 -10.42 2.80
CA ASP A 156 0.95 -10.18 4.17
C ASP A 156 0.85 -8.67 4.47
N THR A 157 1.81 -7.88 3.97
CA THR A 157 1.78 -6.42 4.05
C THR A 157 0.56 -5.85 3.33
N ALA A 158 0.33 -6.27 2.07
CA ALA A 158 -0.82 -5.81 1.30
C ALA A 158 -2.14 -6.20 2.00
N SER A 159 -2.21 -7.42 2.55
CA SER A 159 -3.37 -7.91 3.30
C SER A 159 -3.64 -7.09 4.56
N LEU A 160 -2.59 -6.69 5.29
CA LEU A 160 -2.69 -5.80 6.43
C LEU A 160 -3.23 -4.42 6.04
N ILE A 161 -2.70 -3.83 4.97
CA ILE A 161 -3.14 -2.52 4.46
C ILE A 161 -4.61 -2.56 4.02
N LEU A 162 -5.06 -3.66 3.40
CA LEU A 162 -6.45 -3.86 2.98
C LEU A 162 -7.39 -4.23 4.13
N GLY A 163 -6.88 -4.56 5.32
CA GLY A 163 -7.68 -4.95 6.48
C GLY A 163 -8.23 -6.38 6.42
N HIS A 164 -7.60 -7.27 5.65
CA HIS A 164 -8.04 -8.67 5.47
C HIS A 164 -7.53 -9.65 6.56
N ARG A 165 -6.85 -9.17 7.60
CA ARG A 165 -6.34 -9.99 8.72
C ARG A 165 -6.39 -9.29 10.06
#